data_AF-Q47Y47-F1
#
_entry.id   AF-Q47Y47-F1
#
_cell.length_a   1.000
_cell.length_b   1.000
_cell.length_c   1.000
_cell.angle_alpha   90.00
_cell.angle_beta   90.00
_cell.angle_gamma   90.00
#
_symmetry.space_group_name_H-M   'P 1'
#
loop_
_entity.id
_entity.type
_entity.pdbx_description
1 polymer ?
#
loop_
_entity_poly.entity_id
_entity_poly.type
_entity_poly.pdbx_seq_one_letter_code
_entity_poly.pdbx_strand_id
1 'polypeptide(L)'
;MKTLFIFMLCFIITNVHAAAPEHGFVKKSDSGTLQAWNAEKNEWSDIDLFWQNFAKTNKAKSWGVADTYPNYGEVNEFDTLVIELKQGTCLMQFYHARWRRANDVQRWDDAFNEYSACPYVFD
;
A
#
# COMPACT_ATOMS: atom_id res chain seq x y z
N MET A 1 21.34 24.49 61.06
CA MET A 1 20.11 24.77 60.29
C MET A 1 20.19 23.95 59.01
N LYS A 2 19.29 22.96 58.85
CA LYS A 2 19.27 22.01 57.74
C LYS A 2 18.40 22.58 56.61
N THR A 3 19.00 23.08 55.54
CA THR A 3 18.33 23.35 54.27
C THR A 3 18.60 22.17 53.34
N LEU A 4 17.68 21.21 53.31
CA LEU A 4 17.70 20.13 52.31
C LEU A 4 16.93 20.62 51.09
N PHE A 5 17.66 20.86 50.00
CA PHE A 5 17.16 21.26 48.69
C PHE A 5 16.20 20.20 48.14
N ILE A 6 14.97 20.62 47.82
CA ILE A 6 13.99 19.83 47.06
C ILE A 6 14.45 19.80 45.60
N PHE A 7 15.01 18.67 45.16
CA PHE A 7 15.26 18.40 43.74
C PHE A 7 13.95 17.95 43.10
N MET A 8 13.19 18.90 42.55
CA MET A 8 12.02 18.63 41.71
C MET A 8 12.52 18.16 40.34
N LEU A 9 12.59 16.85 40.17
CA LEU A 9 12.97 16.19 38.92
C LEU A 9 11.78 16.23 37.96
N CYS A 10 11.66 17.30 37.16
CA CYS A 10 10.75 17.34 36.03
C CYS A 10 11.24 16.37 34.94
N PHE A 11 10.76 15.12 34.97
CA PHE A 11 10.84 14.22 33.82
C PHE A 11 9.97 14.78 32.70
N ILE A 12 10.58 15.54 31.79
CA ILE A 12 9.97 15.93 30.53
C ILE A 12 9.98 14.68 29.65
N ILE A 13 8.89 13.91 29.70
CA ILE A 13 8.70 12.76 28.81
C ILE A 13 8.36 13.32 27.44
N THR A 14 9.38 13.64 26.64
CA THR A 14 9.18 13.95 25.23
C THR A 14 8.85 12.64 24.53
N ASN A 15 7.59 12.43 24.17
CA ASN A 15 7.22 11.37 23.25
C ASN A 15 7.89 11.68 21.91
N VAL A 16 8.98 10.99 21.60
CA VAL A 16 9.54 10.95 20.25
C VAL A 16 8.55 10.15 19.41
N HIS A 17 7.55 10.85 18.88
CA HIS A 17 6.68 10.28 17.87
C HIS A 17 7.48 10.26 16.56
N ALA A 18 7.94 9.08 16.17
CA ALA A 18 8.46 8.87 14.83
C ALA A 18 7.40 9.33 13.82
N ALA A 19 7.82 10.02 12.77
CA ALA A 19 6.92 10.39 11.70
C ALA A 19 6.24 9.12 11.15
N ALA A 20 4.93 9.19 10.90
CA ALA A 20 4.23 8.09 10.29
C ALA A 20 4.86 7.78 8.91
N PRO A 21 4.92 6.50 8.49
CA PRO A 21 5.38 6.16 7.15
C PRO A 21 4.53 6.80 6.05
N GLU A 22 5.07 6.88 4.84
CA GLU A 22 4.32 7.31 3.65
C GLU A 22 3.28 6.27 3.23
N HIS A 23 2.18 6.70 2.63
CA HIS A 23 1.16 5.79 2.08
C HIS A 23 1.78 4.87 1.02
N GLY A 24 1.60 3.55 1.19
CA GLY A 24 2.22 2.57 0.32
C GLY A 24 3.69 2.28 0.66
N PHE A 25 4.20 2.74 1.80
CA PHE A 25 5.47 2.23 2.33
C PHE A 25 5.31 0.76 2.75
N VAL A 26 6.29 -0.09 2.43
CA VAL A 26 6.26 -1.52 2.75
C VAL A 26 7.28 -1.88 3.82
N LYS A 27 6.87 -2.73 4.76
CA LYS A 27 7.78 -3.37 5.71
C LYS A 27 7.53 -4.87 5.77
N LYS A 28 8.48 -5.57 6.39
CA LYS A 28 8.29 -6.94 6.84
C LYS A 28 7.83 -6.93 8.31
N SER A 29 6.76 -7.65 8.63
CA SER A 29 6.31 -7.87 10.00
C SER A 29 7.27 -8.78 10.77
N ASP A 30 7.08 -8.91 12.09
CA ASP A 30 7.85 -9.82 12.93
C ASP A 30 7.70 -11.29 12.50
N SER A 31 6.56 -11.65 11.91
CA SER A 31 6.30 -12.99 11.35
C SER A 31 6.92 -13.20 9.97
N GLY A 32 7.53 -12.16 9.39
CA GLY A 32 8.12 -12.22 8.06
C GLY A 32 7.16 -11.88 6.92
N THR A 33 5.93 -11.50 7.19
CA THR A 33 4.92 -11.15 6.17
C THR A 33 5.11 -9.71 5.71
N LEU A 34 4.99 -9.44 4.40
CA LEU A 34 5.01 -8.06 3.92
C LEU A 34 3.71 -7.34 4.25
N GLN A 35 3.82 -6.10 4.73
CA GLN A 35 2.71 -5.23 5.07
C GLN A 35 2.93 -3.86 4.44
N ALA A 36 1.85 -3.24 3.97
CA ALA A 36 1.84 -1.88 3.45
C ALA A 36 1.18 -0.93 4.44
N TRP A 37 1.76 0.25 4.61
CA TRP A 37 1.18 1.32 5.42
C TRP A 37 0.07 2.02 4.65
N ASN A 38 -1.15 1.99 5.19
CA ASN A 38 -2.27 2.75 4.67
C ASN A 38 -2.44 4.05 5.47
N ALA A 39 -1.92 5.15 4.94
CA ALA A 39 -2.04 6.46 5.60
C ALA A 39 -3.49 6.97 5.74
N GLU A 40 -4.43 6.55 4.88
CA GLU A 40 -5.84 6.97 4.96
C GLU A 40 -6.53 6.36 6.18
N LYS A 41 -6.13 5.14 6.55
CA LYS A 41 -6.65 4.39 7.69
C LYS A 41 -5.75 4.44 8.92
N ASN A 42 -4.54 4.99 8.78
CA ASN A 42 -3.52 5.03 9.81
C ASN A 42 -3.19 3.63 10.39
N GLU A 43 -3.06 2.64 9.50
CA GLU A 43 -2.83 1.24 9.87
C GLU A 43 -1.89 0.52 8.91
N TRP A 44 -1.24 -0.54 9.42
CA TRP A 44 -0.54 -1.52 8.60
C TRP A 44 -1.53 -2.58 8.13
N SER A 45 -1.51 -2.90 6.84
CA SER A 45 -2.37 -3.91 6.23
C SER A 45 -1.56 -4.85 5.35
N ASP A 46 -2.06 -6.06 5.13
CA ASP A 46 -1.51 -6.94 4.09
C ASP A 46 -1.61 -6.25 2.72
N ILE A 47 -0.67 -6.55 1.82
CA ILE A 47 -0.59 -5.90 0.50
C ILE A 47 -1.89 -6.06 -0.31
N ASP A 48 -2.49 -7.26 -0.31
CA ASP A 48 -3.76 -7.49 -0.99
C ASP A 48 -4.90 -6.62 -0.42
N LEU A 49 -4.95 -6.46 0.90
CA LEU A 49 -5.96 -5.62 1.55
C LEU A 49 -5.71 -4.13 1.25
N PHE A 50 -4.44 -3.70 1.22
CA PHE A 50 -4.06 -2.36 0.78
C PHE A 50 -4.56 -2.08 -0.64
N TRP A 51 -4.34 -3.01 -1.58
CA TRP A 51 -4.83 -2.90 -2.95
C TRP A 51 -6.36 -2.90 -3.06
N GLN A 52 -7.05 -3.76 -2.32
CA GLN A 52 -8.51 -3.76 -2.29
C GLN A 52 -9.08 -2.44 -1.76
N ASN A 53 -8.43 -1.86 -0.74
CA ASN A 53 -8.81 -0.55 -0.22
C ASN A 53 -8.60 0.53 -1.28
N PHE A 54 -7.43 0.57 -1.92
CA PHE A 54 -7.14 1.50 -3.01
C PHE A 54 -8.14 1.36 -4.16
N ALA A 55 -8.43 0.15 -4.62
CA ALA A 55 -9.38 -0.07 -5.71
C ALA A 55 -10.81 0.38 -5.37
N LYS A 56 -11.18 0.41 -4.07
CA LYS A 56 -12.48 0.91 -3.60
C LYS A 56 -12.52 2.43 -3.43
N THR A 57 -11.41 3.05 -3.02
CA THR A 57 -11.33 4.50 -2.75
C THR A 57 -10.85 5.31 -3.96
N ASN A 58 -10.18 4.67 -4.92
CA ASN A 58 -9.83 5.24 -6.20
C ASN A 58 -11.12 5.67 -6.93
N LYS A 59 -11.15 6.90 -7.42
CA LYS A 59 -12.37 7.51 -8.00
C LYS A 59 -12.82 6.88 -9.33
N ALA A 60 -12.00 6.01 -9.91
CA ALA A 60 -12.27 5.31 -11.16
C ALA A 60 -12.92 3.93 -10.91
N LYS A 61 -13.36 3.27 -11.98
CA LYS A 61 -14.06 1.99 -11.86
C LYS A 61 -13.09 0.89 -11.42
N SER A 62 -13.50 0.11 -10.43
CA SER A 62 -12.86 -1.18 -10.14
C SER A 62 -13.59 -2.30 -10.87
N TRP A 63 -12.82 -3.09 -11.61
CA TRP A 63 -13.27 -4.28 -12.31
C TRP A 63 -13.23 -5.54 -11.43
N GLY A 64 -12.86 -5.41 -10.16
CA GLY A 64 -12.78 -6.51 -9.21
C GLY A 64 -11.55 -7.39 -9.41
N VAL A 65 -11.71 -8.68 -9.10
CA VAL A 65 -10.69 -9.73 -9.30
C VAL A 65 -11.09 -10.55 -10.52
N ALA A 66 -10.17 -10.76 -11.45
CA ALA A 66 -10.38 -11.62 -12.63
C ALA A 66 -9.06 -12.20 -13.14
N ASP A 67 -9.14 -13.24 -13.95
CA ASP A 67 -7.99 -13.85 -14.68
C ASP A 67 -7.84 -13.32 -16.11
N THR A 68 -8.71 -12.39 -16.51
CA THR A 68 -8.82 -11.86 -17.87
C THR A 68 -9.00 -10.35 -17.84
N TYR A 69 -8.44 -9.65 -18.83
CA TYR A 69 -8.56 -8.19 -18.94
C TYR A 69 -9.90 -7.79 -19.56
N PRO A 70 -10.57 -6.74 -19.05
CA PRO A 70 -11.73 -6.14 -19.69
C PRO A 70 -11.44 -5.65 -21.12
N ASN A 71 -12.48 -5.52 -21.94
CA ASN A 71 -12.33 -4.99 -23.29
C ASN A 71 -11.84 -3.53 -23.26
N TYR A 72 -10.91 -3.20 -24.15
CA TYR A 72 -10.32 -1.86 -24.22
C TYR A 72 -11.34 -0.76 -24.54
N GLY A 73 -12.48 -1.08 -25.16
CA GLY A 73 -13.55 -0.13 -25.43
C GLY A 73 -14.42 0.23 -24.23
N GLU A 74 -14.28 -0.49 -23.11
CA GLU A 74 -15.11 -0.32 -21.91
C GLU A 74 -14.35 0.27 -20.71
N VAL A 75 -13.03 0.31 -20.80
CA VAL A 75 -12.13 0.79 -19.73
C VAL A 75 -11.86 2.28 -19.87
N ASN A 76 -11.73 2.95 -18.74
CA ASN A 76 -11.38 4.36 -18.67
C ASN A 76 -10.03 4.54 -17.95
N GLU A 77 -9.41 5.71 -18.13
CA GLU A 77 -8.19 6.07 -17.39
C GLU A 77 -8.41 5.92 -15.89
N PHE A 78 -7.40 5.37 -15.22
CA PHE A 78 -7.34 5.04 -13.80
C PHE A 78 -8.22 3.88 -13.33
N ASP A 79 -8.99 3.24 -14.21
CA ASP A 79 -9.71 2.01 -13.86
C ASP A 79 -8.74 0.97 -13.29
N THR A 80 -9.20 0.20 -12.30
CA THR A 80 -8.37 -0.80 -11.62
C THR A 80 -8.89 -2.21 -11.83
N LEU A 81 -7.99 -3.17 -11.88
CA LEU A 81 -8.29 -4.59 -11.94
C LEU A 81 -7.29 -5.33 -11.04
N VAL A 82 -7.73 -6.27 -10.22
CA VAL A 82 -6.82 -7.23 -9.61
C VAL A 82 -6.74 -8.44 -10.54
N ILE A 83 -5.64 -8.56 -11.30
CA ILE A 83 -5.44 -9.69 -12.21
C ILE A 83 -4.93 -10.90 -11.42
N GLU A 84 -5.51 -12.06 -11.64
CA GLU A 84 -5.12 -13.33 -11.04
C GLU A 84 -4.37 -14.19 -12.07
N LEU A 85 -3.15 -14.57 -11.73
CA LEU A 85 -2.29 -15.48 -12.47
C LEU A 85 -1.94 -16.70 -11.58
N LYS A 86 -1.27 -17.70 -12.17
CA LYS A 86 -0.85 -18.90 -11.43
C LYS A 86 0.05 -18.59 -10.21
N GLN A 87 0.80 -17.48 -10.29
CA GLN A 87 1.73 -17.02 -9.27
C GLN A 87 1.03 -16.23 -8.15
N GLY A 88 -0.23 -15.81 -8.35
CA GLY A 88 -1.00 -15.01 -7.41
C GLY A 88 -1.71 -13.82 -8.07
N THR A 89 -1.93 -12.77 -7.29
CA THR A 89 -2.63 -11.55 -7.69
C THR A 89 -1.67 -10.40 -8.01
N CYS A 90 -2.08 -9.48 -8.88
CA CYS A 90 -1.45 -8.17 -9.00
C CYS A 90 -2.51 -7.09 -9.24
N LEU A 91 -2.40 -5.97 -8.52
CA LEU A 91 -3.24 -4.82 -8.83
C LEU A 91 -2.72 -4.10 -10.08
N MET A 92 -3.58 -4.01 -11.08
CA MET A 92 -3.38 -3.29 -12.33
C MET A 92 -4.19 -2.00 -12.34
N GLN A 93 -3.67 -0.99 -13.03
CA GLN A 93 -4.36 0.27 -13.30
C GLN A 93 -4.25 0.61 -14.78
N PHE A 94 -5.36 0.98 -15.41
CA PHE A 94 -5.39 1.43 -16.79
C PHE A 94 -4.85 2.86 -16.85
N TYR A 95 -3.74 3.07 -17.55
CA TYR A 95 -3.09 4.38 -17.61
C TYR A 95 -2.31 4.57 -18.90
N HIS A 96 -2.57 5.68 -19.58
CA HIS A 96 -2.10 5.99 -20.93
C HIS A 96 -2.46 4.88 -21.93
N ALA A 97 -3.75 4.57 -22.00
CA ALA A 97 -4.35 3.62 -22.96
C ALA A 97 -3.87 2.16 -22.87
N ARG A 98 -3.33 1.74 -21.73
CA ARG A 98 -2.96 0.34 -21.47
C ARG A 98 -2.98 -0.01 -19.99
N TRP A 99 -3.11 -1.28 -19.67
CA TRP A 99 -2.94 -1.80 -18.31
C TRP A 99 -1.47 -1.71 -17.88
N ARG A 100 -1.24 -1.16 -16.69
CA ARG A 100 0.06 -1.12 -16.01
C ARG A 100 -0.09 -1.72 -14.61
N ARG A 101 0.99 -2.14 -13.97
CA ARG A 101 0.93 -2.42 -12.53
C ARG A 101 0.53 -1.12 -11.84
N ALA A 102 -0.37 -1.17 -10.87
CA ALA A 102 -0.80 0.04 -10.18
C ALA A 102 0.38 0.80 -9.56
N ASN A 103 1.42 0.09 -9.12
CA ASN A 103 2.63 0.70 -8.60
C ASN A 103 3.41 1.53 -9.64
N ASP A 104 3.39 1.17 -10.94
CA ASP A 104 4.02 1.97 -12.00
C ASP A 104 3.35 3.35 -12.17
N VAL A 105 2.09 3.47 -11.71
CA VAL A 105 1.27 4.69 -11.77
C VAL A 105 1.29 5.45 -10.44
N GLN A 106 1.09 4.74 -9.32
CA GLN A 106 0.95 5.33 -7.98
C GLN A 106 2.27 5.61 -7.28
N ARG A 107 3.36 4.92 -7.68
CA ARG A 107 4.71 5.11 -7.10
C ARG A 107 4.76 4.90 -5.59
N TRP A 108 4.20 3.79 -5.13
CA TRP A 108 4.43 3.29 -3.77
C TRP A 108 5.82 2.64 -3.68
N ASP A 109 6.05 1.83 -2.65
CA ASP A 109 7.30 1.09 -2.48
C ASP A 109 7.58 0.11 -3.64
N ASP A 110 8.85 -0.03 -4.03
CA ASP A 110 9.26 -0.94 -5.11
C ASP A 110 8.95 -2.41 -4.79
N ALA A 111 8.79 -2.78 -3.51
CA ALA A 111 8.41 -4.13 -3.09
C ALA A 111 7.08 -4.60 -3.71
N PHE A 112 6.18 -3.69 -4.09
CA PHE A 112 4.95 -4.06 -4.80
C PHE A 112 5.22 -4.67 -6.18
N ASN A 113 6.32 -4.29 -6.86
CA ASN A 113 6.66 -4.84 -8.17
C ASN A 113 7.10 -6.30 -8.09
N GLU A 114 7.68 -6.69 -6.94
CA GLU A 114 8.20 -8.03 -6.65
C GLU A 114 7.19 -8.91 -5.90
N TYR A 115 6.02 -8.36 -5.55
CA TYR A 115 5.01 -9.07 -4.78
C TYR A 115 4.10 -9.92 -5.67
N SER A 116 3.88 -11.17 -5.24
CA SER A 116 2.85 -12.05 -5.81
C SER A 116 3.02 -12.23 -7.32
N ALA A 117 1.97 -11.98 -8.13
CA ALA A 117 2.05 -12.12 -9.57
C ALA A 117 2.60 -10.89 -10.31
N CYS A 118 2.85 -9.77 -9.63
CA CYS A 118 3.26 -8.52 -10.29
C CYS A 118 4.53 -8.60 -11.17
N PRO A 119 5.53 -9.43 -10.87
CA PRO A 119 6.67 -9.62 -11.79
C PRO A 119 6.29 -10.22 -13.14
N TYR A 120 5.18 -10.95 -13.21
CA TYR A 120 4.84 -11.86 -14.31
C TYR A 120 3.64 -11.38 -15.16
N VAL A 121 3.06 -10.21 -14.87
CA VAL A 121 1.83 -9.74 -15.53
C VAL A 121 1.99 -9.35 -17.00
N PHE A 122 3.22 -9.33 -17.50
CA PHE A 122 3.56 -8.98 -18.88
C PHE A 122 4.27 -10.12 -19.63
N ASP A 123 4.36 -11.30 -19.02
CA ASP A 123 5.00 -12.49 -19.60
C ASP A 123 4.11 -13.18 -20.66
#